data_AF-A0A6J6N7Q5-F1
#
_entry.id   AF-A0A6J6N7Q5-F1
#
_cell.length_a   1.000
_cell.length_b   1.000
_cell.length_c   1.000
_cell.angle_alpha   90.00
_cell.angle_beta   90.00
_cell.angle_gamma   90.00
#
_symmetry.space_group_name_H-M   'P 1'
#
loop_
_entity.id
_entity.type
_entity.pdbx_description
1 polymer ?
#
loop_
_entity_poly.entity_id
_entity_poly.type
_entity_poly.pdbx_seq_one_letter_code
_entity_poly.pdbx_strand_id
1 'polypeptide(L)' 'MIRGVTEVRGRGLLIGIGLNGNYAKELAGLLADRGILVNAPNANTIRIAPALIVTKVQIDKFINIFTQCMQEVIRG' A
#
# COMPACT_ATOMS: atom_id res chain seq x y z
N MET A 1 -4.94 6.41 -11.25
CA MET A 1 -3.96 5.29 -11.24
C MET A 1 -2.72 5.75 -10.48
N ILE A 2 -2.14 4.90 -9.61
CA ILE A 2 -0.91 5.19 -8.86
C ILE A 2 0.27 4.59 -9.64
N ARG A 3 1.26 5.42 -9.98
CA ARG A 3 2.47 4.97 -10.70
C ARG A 3 3.22 3.92 -9.88
N GLY A 4 3.73 2.88 -10.54
CA GLY A 4 4.46 1.78 -9.89
C GLY A 4 3.58 0.70 -9.26
N VAL A 5 2.25 0.81 -9.37
CA VAL A 5 1.32 -0.30 -9.11
C VAL A 5 1.06 -1.04 -10.42
N THR A 6 1.28 -2.36 -10.44
CA THR A 6 1.07 -3.21 -11.64
C THR A 6 -0.31 -3.85 -11.65
N GLU A 7 -0.79 -4.25 -10.48
CA GLU A 7 -2.09 -4.91 -10.33
C GLU A 7 -2.68 -4.68 -8.94
N VAL A 8 -4.00 -4.80 -8.85
CA VAL A 8 -4.74 -4.89 -7.59
C VAL A 8 -5.61 -6.13 -7.66
N ARG A 9 -5.41 -7.05 -6.71
CA ARG A 9 -6.11 -8.34 -6.65
C ARG A 9 -6.68 -8.58 -5.25
N GLY A 10 -7.73 -9.39 -5.15
CA GLY A 10 -8.32 -9.74 -3.86
C GLY A 10 -9.83 -9.88 -3.91
N ARG A 11 -10.44 -10.14 -2.74
CA ARG A 11 -11.89 -10.17 -2.55
C ARG A 11 -12.27 -9.48 -1.25
N GLY A 12 -13.33 -8.67 -1.28
CA GLY A 12 -13.72 -7.84 -0.15
C GLY A 12 -12.60 -6.88 0.25
N LEU A 13 -12.31 -6.81 1.55
CA LEU A 13 -11.24 -5.94 2.09
C LEU A 13 -9.87 -6.63 2.20
N LEU A 14 -9.74 -7.89 1.75
CA LEU A 14 -8.44 -8.57 1.68
C LEU A 14 -7.82 -8.31 0.30
N ILE A 15 -6.97 -7.29 0.22
CA ILE A 15 -6.43 -6.77 -1.04
C ILE A 15 -4.90 -6.95 -1.08
N GLY A 16 -4.40 -7.39 -2.23
CA GLY A 16 -2.98 -7.40 -2.60
C GLY A 16 -2.71 -6.38 -3.70
N ILE A 17 -1.68 -5.58 -3.53
CA ILE A 17 -1.22 -4.54 -4.46
C ILE A 17 0.13 -4.98 -4.99
N GLY A 18 0.20 -5.29 -6.28
CA GLY A 18 1.44 -5.62 -6.98
C GLY A 18 2.22 -4.34 -7.32
N LEU A 19 3.53 -4.38 -7.10
CA LEU A 19 4.45 -3.27 -7.34
C LEU A 19 5.35 -3.56 -8.55
N ASN A 20 5.69 -2.51 -9.30
CA ASN A 20 6.65 -2.56 -10.40
C ASN A 20 8.10 -2.44 -9.89
N GLY A 21 8.47 -3.28 -8.92
CA GLY A 21 9.81 -3.29 -8.33
C GLY A 21 9.87 -4.01 -6.99
N ASN A 22 11.09 -4.19 -6.49
CA ASN A 22 11.40 -5.00 -5.30
C ASN A 22 11.53 -4.15 -4.01
N TYR A 23 10.68 -3.14 -3.86
CA TYR A 23 10.74 -2.14 -2.79
C TYR A 23 9.58 -2.24 -1.79
N ALA A 24 8.87 -3.38 -1.72
CA ALA A 24 7.72 -3.53 -0.84
C ALA A 24 8.05 -3.35 0.65
N LYS A 25 9.22 -3.81 1.11
CA LYS A 25 9.65 -3.64 2.51
C LYS A 25 9.93 -2.17 2.85
N GLU A 26 10.59 -1.45 1.93
CA GLU A 26 10.88 -0.03 2.09
C GLU A 26 9.59 0.79 2.11
N LEU A 27 8.68 0.52 1.16
CA LEU A 27 7.36 1.14 1.12
C LEU A 27 6.55 0.87 2.39
N ALA A 28 6.59 -0.35 2.92
CA ALA A 28 5.93 -0.68 4.19
C ALA A 28 6.53 0.10 5.37
N GLY A 29 7.85 0.35 5.38
CA GLY A 29 8.52 1.21 6.35
C GLY A 29 8.01 2.65 6.29
N LEU A 30 8.00 3.27 5.11
CA LEU A 30 7.50 4.65 4.94
C LEU A 30 6.01 4.79 5.30
N LEU A 31 5.21 3.76 5.01
CA LEU A 31 3.80 3.71 5.41
C LEU A 31 3.69 3.66 6.94
N ALA A 32 4.50 2.84 7.60
CA ALA A 32 4.52 2.72 9.05
C ALA A 32 4.92 4.04 9.72
N ASP A 33 5.91 4.76 9.19
CA ASP A 33 6.32 6.09 9.66
C ASP A 33 5.19 7.13 9.54
N ARG A 34 4.21 6.89 8.67
CA ARG A 34 3.00 7.71 8.49
C ARG A 34 1.77 7.16 9.20
N GLY A 35 1.95 6.18 10.07
CA GLY A 35 0.89 5.59 10.88
C GLY A 35 -0.01 4.61 10.12
N ILE A 36 0.47 4.03 9.00
CA ILE A 36 -0.22 3.02 8.22
C ILE A 36 0.55 1.70 8.28
N LEU A 37 0.00 0.72 8.99
CA LEU A 37 0.58 -0.62 9.04
C LEU A 37 0.05 -1.49 7.90
N VAL A 38 0.97 -2.10 7.15
CA VAL A 38 0.69 -3.03 6.06
C VAL A 38 1.60 -4.24 6.14
N ASN A 39 1.25 -5.32 5.42
CA ASN A 39 2.12 -6.48 5.29
C ASN A 39 2.82 -6.47 3.92
N ALA A 40 4.14 -6.66 3.90
CA ALA A 40 4.94 -6.88 2.69
C ALA A 40 5.44 -8.33 2.65
N PRO A 41 4.60 -9.31 2.22
CA PRO A 41 4.94 -10.73 2.32
C PRO A 41 6.07 -11.18 1.38
N ASN A 42 6.36 -10.39 0.35
CA ASN A 42 7.45 -10.62 -0.59
C ASN A 42 7.97 -9.27 -1.10
N ALA A 43 8.97 -9.28 -1.97
CA ALA A 43 9.67 -8.08 -2.40
C ALA A 43 8.81 -7.06 -3.18
N ASN A 44 7.68 -7.49 -3.77
CA ASN A 44 6.92 -6.70 -4.75
C ASN A 44 5.41 -6.65 -4.48
N THR A 45 4.94 -7.02 -3.28
CA THR A 45 3.52 -7.02 -2.93
C THR A 45 3.29 -6.30 -1.60
N ILE A 46 2.30 -5.41 -1.56
CA ILE A 46 1.68 -4.93 -0.31
C ILE A 46 0.34 -5.62 -0.11
N ARG A 47 0.07 -6.12 1.08
CA ARG A 47 -1.22 -6.71 1.47
C ARG A 47 -1.87 -5.85 2.54
N ILE A 48 -3.14 -5.55 2.33
CA ILE A 48 -4.00 -4.83 3.28
C ILE A 48 -5.21 -5.70 3.64
N ALA A 49 -5.59 -5.61 4.91
CA ALA A 49 -6.77 -6.26 5.47
C ALA A 49 -7.29 -5.40 6.64
N PRO A 50 -7.88 -4.22 6.36
CA PRO A 50 -8.41 -3.36 7.41
C PRO A 50 -9.61 -4.02 8.11
N ALA A 51 -9.96 -3.50 9.29
CA ALA A 51 -11.18 -3.91 9.99
C ALA A 51 -12.42 -3.68 9.11
N LEU A 52 -13.45 -4.54 9.26
CA LEU A 52 -14.67 -4.46 8.45
C LEU A 52 -15.50 -3.18 8.69
N ILE A 53 -15.24 -2.49 9.80
CA ILE A 53 -15.86 -1.21 10.16
C ILE A 53 -15.08 0.00 9.61
N VAL A 54 -14.09 -0.21 8.74
CA VAL A 54 -13.31 0.89 8.14
C VAL A 54 -14.22 1.84 7.37
N THR A 55 -14.01 3.13 7.58
CA THR A 55 -14.81 4.19 6.95
C THR A 55 -14.19 4.63 5.63
N LYS A 56 -15.02 5.24 4.76
CA LYS A 56 -14.55 5.85 3.51
C LYS A 56 -13.44 6.89 3.73
N VAL A 57 -13.56 7.69 4.79
CA VAL A 57 -12.55 8.70 5.17
C VAL A 57 -11.20 8.06 5.51
N GLN A 58 -11.21 6.93 6.23
CA GLN A 58 -9.97 6.20 6.54
C GLN A 58 -9.36 5.56 5.28
N ILE A 59 -10.18 5.05 4.36
CA ILE A 59 -9.73 4.54 3.06
C ILE A 59 -9.09 5.66 2.23
N ASP A 60 -9.70 6.85 2.17
CA ASP A 60 -9.16 7.98 1.44
C ASP A 60 -7.84 8.47 2.03
N LYS A 61 -7.74 8.49 3.37
CA LYS A 61 -6.49 8.77 4.07
C LYS A 61 -5.40 7.76 3.68
N PHE A 62 -5.72 6.46 3.66
CA PHE A 62 -4.79 5.42 3.21
C PHE A 62 -4.32 5.66 1.78
N ILE A 63 -5.24 5.89 0.84
CA ILE A 63 -4.91 6.09 -0.59
C ILE A 63 -3.98 7.30 -0.76
N ASN A 64 -4.25 8.40 -0.06
CA ASN A 64 -3.42 9.61 -0.12
C ASN A 64 -2.00 9.34 0.40
N ILE A 65 -1.88 8.74 1.59
CA ILE A 65 -0.57 8.41 2.19
C ILE A 65 0.19 7.41 1.31
N PHE A 66 -0.49 6.37 0.83
CA PHE A 66 0.09 5.35 -0.05
C PHE A 66 0.63 5.96 -1.34
N THR A 67 -0.11 6.88 -1.95
CA THR A 67 0.32 7.57 -3.16
C THR A 67 1.59 8.38 -2.93
N GLN A 68 1.69 9.09 -1.80
CA GLN A 68 2.87 9.87 -1.46
C GLN A 68 4.09 8.96 -1.23
N CYS A 69 3.95 7.89 -0.44
CA CYS A 69 5.04 6.94 -0.20
C CYS A 69 5.51 6.27 -1.50
N MET A 70 4.58 5.90 -2.40
CA MET A 70 4.94 5.35 -3.71
C MET A 70 5.78 6.34 -4.54
N GLN A 71 5.47 7.63 -4.51
CA GLN A 71 6.26 8.63 -5.22
C GLN A 71 7.67 8.76 -4.68
N GLU A 72 7.86 8.60 -3.37
CA GLU A 72 9.16 8.68 -2.73
C GLU A 72 10.03 7.47 -3.08
N VAL A 73 9.47 6.25 -2.93
CA VAL A 73 10.20 5.00 -3.22
C VAL A 73 10.58 4.87 -4.69
N ILE A 74 9.79 5.43 -5.62
CA ILE A 74 10.11 5.40 -7.05
C ILE A 74 11.16 6.45 -7.44
N ARG A 75 11.34 7.50 -6.62
CA ARG A 75 12.29 8.60 -6.89
C ARG A 75 13.65 8.39 -6.23
N GLY A 76 13.72 7.62 -5.15
CA GLY A 76 14.98 7.11 -4.59
C GLY A 76 15.61 6.05 -5.47
#